data_AF-A0A2V9MN08-F1
#
_entry.id   AF-A0A2V9MN08-F1
#
_cell.length_a   1.000
_cell.length_b   1.000
_cell.length_c   1.000
_cell.angle_alpha   90.00
_cell.angle_beta   90.00
_cell.angle_gamma   90.00
#
_symmetry.space_group_name_H-M   'P 1'
#
loop_
_entity.id
_entity.type
_entity.pdbx_description
1 polymer ?
#
loop_
_entity_poly.entity_id
_entity_poly.type
_entity_poly.pdbx_seq_one_letter_code
_entity_poly.pdbx_strand_id
1 'polypeptide(L)'
;MGSSPWEALGERGAPKEIPVHHYGEMQRTATAKATHLIGADALFLTYPDAEIPFNEESSLGVCDSIRGYKPDVVITHWNGSWHKDHQNCHLVVRDAVFYAGLETLTRSRPSHAVSRVFYAENWEDASDFVPDTYLDIEAVYETWLQACDFYPMWRGQTGFFRYNDYYSALSIMRGCLSGFKHAVALMSDPAQRVRRPQSL
;
A
#
# COMPACT_ATOMS: atom_id res chain seq x y z
N MET A 1 -3.14 -20.70 22.30
CA MET A 1 -2.96 -19.24 22.14
C MET A 1 -3.83 -18.85 20.97
N GLY A 2 -5.00 -18.25 21.24
CA GLY A 2 -5.91 -17.85 20.17
C GLY A 2 -5.27 -16.71 19.39
N SER A 3 -5.00 -16.93 18.11
CA SER A 3 -4.71 -15.85 17.17
C SER A 3 -5.86 -14.84 17.28
N SER A 4 -5.54 -13.57 17.53
CA SER A 4 -6.53 -12.50 17.41
C SER A 4 -7.12 -12.60 16.00
N PRO A 5 -8.43 -12.81 15.82
CA PRO A 5 -9.01 -13.12 14.51
C PRO A 5 -9.09 -11.90 13.58
N TRP A 6 -8.52 -10.77 13.97
CA TRP A 6 -8.71 -9.49 13.32
C TRP A 6 -7.37 -8.99 12.78
N GLU A 7 -7.30 -8.91 11.46
CA GLU A 7 -6.21 -8.35 10.66
C GLU A 7 -6.82 -7.35 9.69
N ALA A 8 -6.03 -6.38 9.23
CA ALA A 8 -6.52 -5.38 8.28
C ALA A 8 -6.65 -6.00 6.89
N LEU A 9 -7.81 -6.59 6.59
CA LEU A 9 -8.05 -7.36 5.37
C LEU A 9 -9.03 -6.65 4.41
N GLY A 10 -9.52 -5.47 4.80
CA GLY A 10 -10.63 -4.79 4.11
C GLY A 10 -11.96 -5.53 4.32
N GLU A 11 -12.08 -6.26 5.44
CA GLU A 11 -13.17 -7.21 5.65
C GLU A 11 -14.54 -6.55 5.85
N ARG A 12 -14.61 -5.26 6.21
CA ARG A 12 -15.87 -4.51 6.35
C ARG A 12 -16.37 -3.96 5.02
N GLY A 13 -15.59 -4.07 3.95
CA GLY A 13 -16.05 -3.94 2.57
C GLY A 13 -16.89 -5.13 2.08
N ALA A 14 -17.25 -6.07 2.95
CA ALA A 14 -18.05 -7.25 2.61
C ALA A 14 -19.41 -6.87 1.97
N PRO A 15 -19.85 -7.59 0.92
CA PRO A 15 -21.23 -7.53 0.45
C PRO A 15 -22.20 -7.89 1.59
N LYS A 16 -23.43 -7.35 1.55
CA LYS A 16 -24.43 -7.54 2.61
C LYS A 16 -24.73 -9.01 2.91
N GLU A 17 -24.61 -9.87 1.91
CA GLU A 17 -24.94 -11.29 1.97
C GLU A 17 -23.76 -12.15 2.48
N ILE A 18 -22.57 -11.58 2.66
CA ILE A 18 -21.37 -12.30 3.10
C ILE A 18 -21.01 -11.85 4.53
N PRO A 19 -20.93 -12.77 5.51
CA PRO A 19 -20.44 -12.44 6.84
C PRO A 19 -19.02 -11.83 6.78
N VAL A 20 -18.79 -10.74 7.53
CA VAL A 20 -17.51 -9.99 7.56
C VAL A 20 -16.31 -10.92 7.75
N HIS A 21 -16.35 -11.83 8.73
CA HIS A 21 -15.25 -12.77 8.97
C HIS A 21 -14.98 -13.72 7.79
N HIS A 22 -16.03 -14.20 7.09
CA HIS A 22 -15.85 -15.02 5.89
C HIS A 22 -15.24 -14.20 4.75
N TYR A 23 -15.65 -12.94 4.59
CA TYR A 23 -15.06 -12.05 3.59
C TYR A 23 -13.58 -11.77 3.89
N GLY A 24 -13.22 -11.56 5.16
CA GLY A 24 -11.82 -11.46 5.59
C GLY A 24 -10.98 -12.69 5.19
N GLU A 25 -11.48 -13.91 5.42
CA GLU A 25 -10.77 -15.12 5.00
C GLU A 25 -10.63 -15.26 3.47
N MET A 26 -11.62 -14.77 2.71
CA MET A 26 -11.50 -14.67 1.25
C MET A 26 -10.39 -13.69 0.84
N GLN A 27 -10.30 -12.53 1.50
CA GLN A 27 -9.27 -11.52 1.26
C GLN A 27 -7.88 -12.05 1.62
N ARG A 28 -7.73 -12.74 2.75
CA ARG A 28 -6.49 -13.43 3.14
C ARG A 28 -6.06 -14.45 2.09
N THR A 29 -6.99 -15.29 1.65
CA THR A 29 -6.72 -16.31 0.62
C THR A 29 -6.31 -15.67 -0.70
N ALA A 30 -6.98 -14.57 -1.09
CA ALA A 30 -6.65 -13.81 -2.29
C ALA A 30 -5.23 -13.22 -2.18
N THR A 31 -4.90 -12.59 -1.06
CA THR A 31 -3.55 -12.04 -0.80
C THR A 31 -2.48 -13.12 -0.86
N ALA A 32 -2.69 -14.29 -0.24
CA ALA A 32 -1.71 -15.37 -0.31
C ALA A 32 -1.45 -15.87 -1.75
N LYS A 33 -2.50 -15.94 -2.58
CA LYS A 33 -2.35 -16.30 -4.00
C LYS A 33 -1.66 -15.20 -4.80
N ALA A 34 -2.04 -13.95 -4.58
CA ALA A 34 -1.46 -12.79 -5.25
C ALA A 34 0.03 -12.65 -4.95
N THR A 35 0.42 -12.72 -3.67
CA THR A 35 1.82 -12.60 -3.25
C THR A 35 2.67 -13.76 -3.76
N HIS A 36 2.14 -14.99 -3.76
CA HIS A 36 2.81 -16.13 -4.37
C HIS A 36 3.06 -15.92 -5.87
N LEU A 37 2.07 -15.41 -6.61
CA LEU A 37 2.19 -15.16 -8.05
C LEU A 37 3.25 -14.10 -8.37
N ILE A 38 3.34 -13.03 -7.58
CA ILE A 38 4.29 -11.94 -7.82
C ILE A 38 5.65 -12.12 -7.11
N GLY A 39 5.83 -13.21 -6.37
CA GLY A 39 7.07 -13.48 -5.63
C GLY A 39 7.31 -12.54 -4.46
N ALA A 40 6.25 -12.14 -3.75
CA ALA A 40 6.30 -11.26 -2.58
C ALA A 40 5.88 -11.98 -1.30
N ASP A 41 6.19 -11.37 -0.16
CA ASP A 41 5.68 -11.76 1.16
C ASP A 41 4.56 -10.81 1.60
N ALA A 42 3.58 -11.32 2.34
CA ALA A 42 2.58 -10.51 3.04
C ALA A 42 2.72 -10.67 4.55
N LEU A 43 2.67 -9.53 5.24
CA LEU A 43 2.55 -9.44 6.68
C LEU A 43 1.28 -8.67 7.02
N PHE A 44 0.53 -9.18 7.99
CA PHE A 44 -0.71 -8.58 8.45
C PHE A 44 -0.54 -8.08 9.87
N LEU A 45 -0.89 -6.82 10.09
CA LEU A 45 -1.02 -6.25 11.44
C LEU A 45 -2.43 -6.51 11.96
N THR A 46 -2.55 -6.63 13.28
CA THR A 46 -3.79 -7.02 13.96
C THR A 46 -4.72 -5.83 14.20
N TYR A 47 -5.16 -5.17 13.14
CA TYR A 47 -6.12 -4.06 13.19
C TYR A 47 -7.33 -4.39 12.34
N PRO A 48 -8.57 -4.34 12.85
CA PRO A 48 -9.75 -4.50 12.00
C PRO A 48 -9.83 -3.40 10.93
N ASP A 49 -10.46 -3.71 9.82
CA ASP A 49 -10.86 -2.73 8.81
C ASP A 49 -11.74 -1.62 9.43
N ALA A 50 -11.58 -0.40 8.94
CA ALA A 50 -12.10 0.86 9.50
C ALA A 50 -11.58 1.22 10.90
N GLU A 51 -10.65 0.45 11.49
CA GLU A 51 -10.15 0.64 12.86
C GLU A 51 -8.63 0.77 12.95
N ILE A 52 -7.92 0.98 11.83
CA ILE A 52 -6.48 1.28 11.88
C ILE A 52 -6.26 2.53 12.75
N PRO A 53 -5.57 2.43 13.90
CA PRO A 53 -5.33 3.57 14.75
C PRO A 53 -4.13 4.37 14.22
N PHE A 54 -4.14 5.67 14.44
CA PHE A 54 -2.91 6.47 14.36
C PHE A 54 -2.43 6.75 15.79
N ASN A 55 -1.47 5.94 16.25
CA ASN A 55 -0.87 6.05 17.57
C ASN A 55 0.58 5.52 17.56
N GLU A 56 1.31 5.72 18.65
CA GLU A 56 2.70 5.27 18.75
C GLU A 56 2.86 3.75 18.58
N GLU A 57 1.94 2.95 19.11
CA GLU A 57 1.98 1.48 19.00
C GLU A 57 1.96 1.01 17.54
N SER A 58 1.03 1.52 16.74
CA SER A 58 0.91 1.20 15.30
C SER A 58 2.15 1.63 14.51
N SER A 59 2.65 2.85 14.75
CA SER A 59 3.88 3.35 14.12
C SER A 59 5.11 2.53 14.51
N LEU A 60 5.22 2.10 15.78
CA LEU A 60 6.31 1.24 16.24
C LEU A 60 6.23 -0.18 15.68
N GLY A 61 5.03 -0.73 15.49
CA GLY A 61 4.84 -2.03 14.83
C GLY A 61 5.31 -2.03 13.37
N VAL A 62 5.00 -0.96 12.62
CA VAL A 62 5.51 -0.80 11.25
C VAL A 62 7.02 -0.49 11.26
N CYS A 63 7.52 0.30 12.22
CA CYS A 63 8.95 0.55 12.40
C CYS A 63 9.74 -0.75 12.59
N ASP A 64 9.25 -1.67 13.42
CA ASP A 64 9.89 -2.96 13.63
C ASP A 64 9.92 -3.81 12.36
N SER A 65 8.86 -3.73 11.55
CA SER A 65 8.81 -4.37 10.23
C SER A 65 9.87 -3.78 9.29
N ILE A 66 9.97 -2.44 9.22
CA ILE A 66 11.01 -1.76 8.42
C ILE A 66 12.41 -2.17 8.88
N ARG A 67 12.69 -2.21 10.19
CA ARG A 67 14.00 -2.65 10.71
C ARG A 67 14.28 -4.13 10.48
N GLY A 68 13.24 -4.96 10.41
CA GLY A 68 13.33 -6.39 10.09
C GLY A 68 13.67 -6.66 8.63
N TYR A 69 12.97 -6.00 7.70
CA TYR A 69 13.09 -6.22 6.25
C TYR A 69 14.11 -5.31 5.56
N LYS A 70 14.50 -4.20 6.20
CA LYS A 70 15.47 -3.22 5.70
C LYS A 70 15.20 -2.73 4.27
N PRO A 71 13.98 -2.23 3.97
CA PRO A 71 13.64 -1.79 2.62
C PRO A 71 14.41 -0.52 2.22
N ASP A 72 14.87 -0.47 0.98
CA ASP A 72 15.40 0.77 0.39
C ASP A 72 14.28 1.76 0.05
N VAL A 73 13.13 1.23 -0.36
CA VAL A 73 11.96 1.99 -0.82
C VAL A 73 10.72 1.56 -0.07
N VAL A 74 9.93 2.53 0.39
CA VAL A 74 8.59 2.32 0.92
C VAL A 74 7.57 2.96 -0.02
N ILE A 75 6.51 2.24 -0.35
CA ILE A 75 5.37 2.74 -1.13
C ILE A 75 4.13 2.67 -0.23
N THR A 76 3.38 3.77 -0.09
CA THR A 76 2.19 3.83 0.77
C THR A 76 1.10 4.75 0.19
N HIS A 77 0.02 4.99 0.94
CA HIS A 77 -1.08 5.87 0.57
C HIS A 77 -0.74 7.37 0.66
N TRP A 78 -1.35 8.17 -0.21
CA TRP A 78 -1.28 9.63 -0.12
C TRP A 78 -2.29 10.17 0.92
N ASN A 79 -1.95 11.30 1.57
CA ASN A 79 -2.78 11.88 2.62
C ASN A 79 -4.07 12.55 2.11
N GLY A 80 -4.17 12.85 0.81
CA GLY A 80 -5.32 13.48 0.15
C GLY A 80 -6.55 12.57 0.01
N SER A 81 -6.69 11.62 0.94
CA SER A 81 -7.75 10.62 0.95
C SER A 81 -8.95 11.06 1.76
N TRP A 82 -10.15 10.70 1.30
CA TRP A 82 -11.35 10.74 2.14
C TRP A 82 -11.48 9.46 2.99
N HIS A 83 -10.76 8.40 2.65
CA HIS A 83 -10.79 7.13 3.35
C HIS A 83 -9.93 7.19 4.61
N LYS A 84 -10.57 7.11 5.78
CA LYS A 84 -9.91 7.24 7.09
C LYS A 84 -8.71 6.30 7.24
N ASP A 85 -8.82 5.06 6.79
CA ASP A 85 -7.72 4.08 6.95
C ASP A 85 -6.54 4.38 6.04
N HIS A 86 -6.75 5.00 4.87
CA HIS A 86 -5.64 5.44 4.02
C HIS A 86 -4.91 6.62 4.66
N GLN A 87 -5.66 7.57 5.24
CA GLN A 87 -5.08 8.68 6.01
C GLN A 87 -4.27 8.17 7.22
N ASN A 88 -4.81 7.21 7.98
CA ASN A 88 -4.11 6.65 9.13
C ASN A 88 -2.89 5.82 8.70
N CYS A 89 -3.01 5.00 7.65
CA CYS A 89 -1.88 4.27 7.08
C CYS A 89 -0.74 5.23 6.66
N HIS A 90 -1.07 6.33 5.99
CA HIS A 90 -0.10 7.37 5.64
C HIS A 90 0.64 7.92 6.87
N LEU A 91 -0.10 8.32 7.92
CA LEU A 91 0.47 8.88 9.15
C LEU A 91 1.33 7.86 9.91
N VAL A 92 0.85 6.63 10.03
CA VAL A 92 1.57 5.52 10.66
C VAL A 92 2.89 5.24 9.92
N VAL A 93 2.86 5.13 8.60
CA VAL A 93 4.06 4.86 7.80
C VAL A 93 5.06 6.02 7.87
N ARG A 94 4.59 7.27 7.83
CA ARG A 94 5.44 8.46 7.99
C ARG A 94 6.24 8.41 9.30
N ASP A 95 5.55 8.18 10.42
CA ASP A 95 6.19 8.13 11.74
C ASP A 95 7.07 6.88 11.88
N ALA A 96 6.63 5.74 11.34
CA ALA A 96 7.41 4.51 11.31
C ALA A 96 8.74 4.65 10.56
N VAL A 97 8.75 5.32 9.41
CA VAL A 97 9.98 5.59 8.64
C VAL A 97 10.95 6.45 9.45
N PHE A 98 10.44 7.49 10.13
CA PHE A 98 11.25 8.31 11.02
C PHE A 98 11.84 7.47 12.18
N TYR A 99 11.01 6.72 12.89
CA TYR A 99 11.44 5.87 14.00
C TYR A 99 12.43 4.79 13.58
N ALA A 100 12.24 4.20 12.38
CA ALA A 100 13.12 3.15 11.88
C ALA A 100 14.57 3.63 11.73
N GLY A 101 14.78 4.89 11.32
CA GLY A 101 16.11 5.49 11.16
C GLY A 101 16.80 5.91 12.46
N LEU A 102 16.09 6.00 13.60
CA LEU A 102 16.67 6.47 14.85
C LEU A 102 17.53 5.41 15.54
N GLU A 103 18.85 5.57 15.50
CA GLU A 103 19.81 4.72 16.23
C GLU A 103 19.59 4.74 17.75
N THR A 104 19.12 5.87 18.30
CA THR A 104 18.88 6.05 19.74
C THR A 104 17.53 5.50 20.21
N LEU A 105 16.66 5.08 19.30
CA LEU A 105 15.40 4.41 19.64
C LEU A 105 15.64 2.91 19.77
N THR A 106 15.69 2.41 21.00
CA THR A 106 15.88 0.99 21.30
C THR A 106 14.68 0.17 20.83
N ARG A 107 14.92 -0.74 19.87
CA ARG A 107 13.98 -1.77 19.39
C ARG A 107 14.69 -3.12 19.32
N SER A 108 13.97 -4.18 18.94
CA SER A 108 14.52 -5.54 18.81
C SER A 108 15.54 -5.71 17.67
N ARG A 109 15.46 -4.85 16.64
CA ARG A 109 16.36 -4.85 15.48
C ARG A 109 17.12 -3.53 15.39
N PRO A 110 18.33 -3.52 14.78
CA PRO A 110 19.07 -2.29 14.51
C PRO A 110 18.25 -1.28 13.71
N SER A 111 18.58 0.00 13.84
CA SER A 111 17.97 1.03 12.99
C SER A 111 18.24 0.74 11.51
N HIS A 112 17.30 1.21 10.69
CA HIS A 112 17.40 1.15 9.23
C HIS A 112 16.78 2.42 8.66
N ALA A 113 17.58 3.19 7.93
CA ALA A 113 17.11 4.40 7.25
C ALA A 113 16.57 4.02 5.86
N VAL A 114 15.28 4.28 5.64
CA VAL A 114 14.65 4.12 4.33
C VAL A 114 15.15 5.21 3.39
N SER A 115 15.57 4.83 2.18
CA SER A 115 16.15 5.77 1.22
C SER A 115 15.10 6.62 0.50
N ARG A 116 13.94 6.03 0.16
CA ARG A 116 12.86 6.74 -0.55
C ARG A 116 11.48 6.31 -0.08
N VAL A 117 10.57 7.27 -0.06
CA VAL A 117 9.14 7.06 0.17
C VAL A 117 8.38 7.58 -1.05
N PHE A 118 7.54 6.72 -1.61
CA PHE A 118 6.60 7.08 -2.67
C PHE A 118 5.17 6.86 -2.21
N TYR A 119 4.26 7.64 -2.79
CA TYR A 119 2.83 7.42 -2.69
C TYR A 119 2.31 6.87 -4.01
N ALA A 120 1.59 5.75 -3.95
CA ALA A 120 0.96 5.16 -5.13
C ALA A 120 -0.34 5.90 -5.46
N GLU A 121 -0.60 6.10 -6.76
CA GLU A 121 -1.86 6.68 -7.20
C GLU A 121 -3.04 5.76 -6.85
N ASN A 122 -4.03 6.30 -6.14
CA ASN A 122 -5.27 5.62 -5.78
C ASN A 122 -6.45 6.57 -6.00
N TRP A 123 -7.59 6.03 -6.44
CA TRP A 123 -8.80 6.82 -6.70
C TRP A 123 -9.39 7.47 -5.44
N GLU A 124 -9.15 6.91 -4.26
CA GLU A 124 -9.59 7.44 -2.97
C GLU A 124 -8.67 8.54 -2.47
N ASP A 125 -7.41 8.55 -2.92
CA ASP A 125 -6.32 9.40 -2.42
C ASP A 125 -5.94 10.48 -3.44
N ALA A 126 -6.90 10.95 -4.24
CA ALA A 126 -6.63 11.78 -5.41
C ALA A 126 -6.41 13.28 -5.11
N SER A 127 -6.80 13.76 -3.92
CA SER A 127 -6.75 15.20 -3.61
C SER A 127 -5.29 15.67 -3.55
N ASP A 128 -4.95 16.65 -4.37
CA ASP A 128 -3.59 17.21 -4.50
C ASP A 128 -2.49 16.16 -4.81
N PHE A 129 -2.88 14.98 -5.32
CA PHE A 129 -1.92 14.01 -5.82
C PHE A 129 -1.35 14.49 -7.15
N VAL A 130 -0.05 14.81 -7.15
CA VAL A 130 0.67 15.28 -8.35
C VAL A 130 1.75 14.26 -8.69
N PRO A 131 1.55 13.43 -9.74
CA PRO A 131 2.54 12.43 -10.11
C PRO A 131 3.83 13.12 -10.54
N ASP A 132 4.95 12.69 -9.96
CA ASP A 132 6.30 13.14 -10.33
C ASP A 132 7.14 12.02 -10.94
N THR A 133 6.62 10.79 -10.92
CA THR A 133 7.29 9.60 -11.40
C THR A 133 6.29 8.72 -12.14
N TYR A 134 6.61 8.34 -13.38
CA TYR A 134 5.90 7.29 -14.11
C TYR A 134 6.80 6.06 -14.20
N LEU A 135 6.26 4.89 -13.86
CA LEU A 135 6.98 3.62 -13.93
C LEU A 135 6.35 2.76 -15.03
N ASP A 136 7.16 2.36 -16.01
CA ASP A 136 6.76 1.37 -17.01
C ASP A 136 6.48 0.03 -16.33
N ILE A 137 5.28 -0.51 -16.59
CA ILE A 137 4.84 -1.78 -16.03
C ILE A 137 4.54 -2.82 -17.10
N GLU A 138 4.85 -2.56 -18.38
CA GLU A 138 4.47 -3.46 -19.48
C GLU A 138 4.94 -4.90 -19.24
N ALA A 139 6.16 -5.09 -18.72
CA ALA A 139 6.73 -6.40 -18.44
C ALA A 139 5.98 -7.21 -17.36
N VAL A 140 5.20 -6.54 -16.51
CA VAL A 140 4.50 -7.16 -15.36
C VAL A 140 2.99 -6.92 -15.38
N TYR A 141 2.47 -6.22 -16.38
CA TYR A 141 1.08 -5.78 -16.43
C TYR A 141 0.09 -6.94 -16.34
N GLU A 142 0.29 -7.99 -17.15
CA GLU A 142 -0.58 -9.17 -17.15
C GLU A 142 -0.52 -9.93 -15.82
N THR A 143 0.68 -10.10 -15.24
CA THR A 143 0.85 -10.75 -13.93
C THR A 143 0.16 -9.96 -12.83
N TRP A 144 0.21 -8.62 -12.89
CA TRP A 144 -0.48 -7.75 -11.95
C TRP A 144 -2.00 -7.88 -12.07
N LEU A 145 -2.56 -7.87 -13.29
CA LEU A 145 -3.99 -8.09 -13.50
C LEU A 145 -4.44 -9.46 -12.96
N GLN A 146 -3.65 -10.51 -13.20
CA GLN A 146 -3.93 -11.85 -12.66
C GLN A 146 -3.90 -11.89 -11.13
N ALA A 147 -2.94 -11.19 -10.50
CA ALA A 147 -2.87 -11.08 -9.05
C ALA A 147 -4.10 -10.36 -8.48
N CYS A 148 -4.55 -9.29 -9.14
CA CYS A 148 -5.74 -8.56 -8.76
C CYS A 148 -7.04 -9.37 -8.92
N ASP A 149 -7.15 -10.24 -9.93
CA ASP A 149 -8.34 -11.08 -10.17
C ASP A 149 -8.65 -12.05 -9.01
N PHE A 150 -7.66 -12.39 -8.17
CA PHE A 150 -7.91 -13.19 -6.97
C PHE A 150 -8.87 -12.52 -5.97
N TYR A 151 -8.99 -11.20 -5.99
CA TYR A 151 -9.82 -10.44 -5.05
C TYR A 151 -11.28 -10.33 -5.52
N PRO A 152 -12.27 -10.70 -4.70
CA PRO A 152 -13.70 -10.54 -5.02
C PRO A 152 -14.09 -9.11 -5.45
N MET A 153 -13.56 -8.09 -4.76
CA MET A 153 -13.81 -6.68 -5.09
C MET A 153 -13.33 -6.33 -6.51
N TRP A 154 -12.20 -6.89 -6.94
CA TRP A 154 -11.63 -6.61 -8.26
C TRP A 154 -12.53 -7.12 -9.38
N ARG A 155 -13.10 -8.31 -9.16
CA ARG A 155 -14.09 -8.95 -10.04
C ARG A 155 -15.48 -8.32 -10.00
N GLY A 156 -15.64 -7.22 -9.25
CA GLY A 156 -16.90 -6.48 -9.13
C GLY A 156 -17.94 -7.11 -8.20
N GLN A 157 -17.56 -8.11 -7.40
CA GLN A 157 -18.51 -8.85 -6.54
C GLN A 157 -19.03 -8.03 -5.35
N THR A 158 -18.38 -6.91 -5.04
CA THR A 158 -18.86 -5.94 -4.02
C THR A 158 -19.83 -4.91 -4.58
N GLY A 159 -19.96 -4.80 -5.91
CA GLY A 159 -20.92 -3.91 -6.59
C GLY A 159 -20.66 -2.40 -6.42
N PHE A 160 -19.57 -2.01 -5.76
CA PHE A 160 -19.31 -0.62 -5.40
C PHE A 160 -18.52 0.15 -6.47
N PHE A 161 -17.39 -0.39 -6.90
CA PHE A 161 -16.46 0.28 -7.81
C PHE A 161 -15.94 -0.68 -8.87
N ARG A 162 -15.74 -0.18 -10.09
CA ARG A 162 -15.27 -0.97 -11.24
C ARG A 162 -13.74 -1.02 -11.26
N TYR A 163 -13.14 -1.69 -10.27
CA TYR A 163 -11.69 -1.71 -10.04
C TYR A 163 -10.89 -2.10 -11.29
N ASN A 164 -11.24 -3.23 -11.92
CA ASN A 164 -10.53 -3.70 -13.11
C ASN A 164 -10.57 -2.68 -14.25
N ASP A 165 -11.74 -2.10 -14.53
CA ASP A 165 -11.90 -1.11 -15.60
C ASP A 165 -11.13 0.17 -15.30
N TYR A 166 -11.25 0.67 -14.07
CA TYR A 166 -10.59 1.90 -13.65
C TYR A 166 -9.07 1.76 -13.73
N TYR A 167 -8.50 0.74 -13.08
CA TYR A 167 -7.04 0.60 -12.99
C TYR A 167 -6.40 0.13 -14.30
N SER A 168 -7.13 -0.63 -15.14
CA SER A 168 -6.67 -0.94 -16.51
C SER A 168 -6.67 0.30 -17.40
N ALA A 169 -7.72 1.14 -17.32
CA ALA A 169 -7.74 2.40 -18.06
C ALA A 169 -6.71 3.40 -17.54
N LEU A 170 -6.50 3.43 -16.21
CA LEU A 170 -5.51 4.29 -15.57
C LEU A 170 -4.10 3.94 -16.03
N SER A 171 -3.76 2.64 -16.12
CA SER A 171 -2.42 2.24 -16.56
C SER A 171 -2.13 2.66 -18.01
N ILE A 172 -3.13 2.58 -18.90
CA ILE A 172 -3.06 3.06 -20.28
C ILE A 172 -2.91 4.58 -20.30
N MET A 173 -3.76 5.31 -19.57
CA MET A 173 -3.73 6.77 -19.52
C MET A 173 -2.37 7.28 -19.04
N ARG A 174 -1.84 6.68 -17.97
CA ARG A 174 -0.50 7.01 -17.45
C ARG A 174 0.60 6.64 -18.44
N GLY A 175 0.46 5.52 -19.16
CA GLY A 175 1.31 5.15 -20.28
C GLY A 175 1.34 6.23 -21.38
N CYS A 176 0.17 6.73 -21.79
CA CYS A 176 0.08 7.82 -22.78
C CYS A 176 0.82 9.08 -22.33
N LEU A 177 0.74 9.46 -21.05
CA LEU A 177 1.42 10.64 -20.53
C LEU A 177 2.94 10.45 -20.39
N SER A 178 3.41 9.21 -20.26
CA SER A 178 4.82 8.88 -20.05
C SER A 178 5.54 8.32 -21.28
N GLY A 179 4.83 8.04 -22.37
CA GLY A 179 5.37 7.37 -23.56
C GLY A 179 5.54 5.86 -23.41
N PHE A 180 4.91 5.23 -22.41
CA PHE A 180 4.91 3.78 -22.21
C PHE A 180 3.57 3.17 -22.67
N LYS A 181 3.55 1.85 -22.89
CA LYS A 181 2.29 1.15 -23.21
C LYS A 181 1.36 1.09 -22.00
N HIS A 182 1.91 0.73 -20.84
CA HIS A 182 1.25 0.80 -19.55
C HIS A 182 2.20 1.40 -18.52
N ALA A 183 1.71 2.29 -17.67
CA ALA A 183 2.49 2.85 -16.58
C ALA A 183 1.67 3.00 -15.30
N VAL A 184 2.33 3.02 -14.16
CA VAL A 184 1.74 3.55 -12.92
C VAL A 184 2.35 4.92 -12.59
N ALA A 185 1.58 5.74 -11.88
CA ALA A 185 2.05 7.01 -11.36
C ALA A 185 2.41 6.88 -9.88
N LEU A 186 3.56 7.44 -9.51
CA LEU A 186 4.00 7.60 -8.15
C LEU A 186 4.25 9.08 -7.86
N MET A 187 4.12 9.43 -6.59
CA MET A 187 4.46 10.74 -6.09
C MET A 187 5.51 10.60 -4.99
N SER A 188 6.67 11.23 -5.16
CA SER A 188 7.72 11.25 -4.15
C SER A 188 7.29 12.07 -2.93
N ASP A 189 7.76 11.69 -1.74
CA ASP A 189 7.63 12.53 -0.55
C ASP A 189 8.18 13.95 -0.83
N PRO A 190 7.42 15.04 -0.53
CA PRO A 190 7.84 16.39 -0.82
C PRO A 190 9.23 16.77 -0.26
N ALA A 191 9.59 16.26 0.91
CA ALA A 191 10.90 16.51 1.52
C ALA A 191 12.05 15.84 0.74
N GLN A 192 11.75 14.80 -0.05
CA GLN A 192 12.71 14.04 -0.84
C GLN A 192 12.86 14.56 -2.28
N ARG A 193 11.99 15.48 -2.74
CA ARG A 193 12.09 16.09 -4.09
C ARG A 193 13.25 17.06 -4.24
N VAL A 194 13.71 17.65 -3.13
CA VAL A 194 14.83 18.59 -3.14
C VAL A 194 16.15 17.83 -3.25
N ARG A 195 16.79 17.88 -4.42
CA ARG A 195 18.15 17.34 -4.60
C ARG A 195 19.18 18.29 -3.99
N ARG A 196 20.14 17.74 -3.25
CA ARG A 196 21.31 18.46 -2.71
C ARG A 196 22.60 17.92 -3.31
N PRO A 197 22.84 18.11 -4.62
CA PRO A 197 24.05 17.61 -5.25
C PRO A 197 25.29 18.35 -4.73
N GLN A 198 26.41 17.63 -4.52
CA GLN A 198 27.71 18.23 -4.22
C GLN A 198 28.39 18.81 -5.48
N SER A 199 27.95 18.36 -6.66
CA SER A 199 28.34 18.89 -7.97
C SER A 199 27.23 18.60 -8.99
N LEU A 200 27.07 19.48 -9.98
CA LEU A 200 26.08 19.38 -11.06
C LEU A 200 26.58 18.49 -12.21
#